data_AF-A0A2E5ZLE2-F1
#
_entry.id   AF-A0A2E5ZLE2-F1
#
_cell.length_a   1.000
_cell.length_b   1.000
_cell.length_c   1.000
_cell.angle_alpha   90.00
_cell.angle_beta   90.00
_cell.angle_gamma   90.00
#
_symmetry.space_group_name_H-M   'P 1'
#
loop_
_entity.id
_entity.type
_entity.pdbx_description
1 polymer ?
#
loop_
_entity_poly.entity_id
_entity_poly.type
_entity_poly.pdbx_seq_one_letter_code
_entity_poly.pdbx_strand_id
1 'polypeptide(L)'
;MSWWPFKRKSKVLDEEPHLRGTRMWIQDLREVCERHYDDYVAGHQAVSDIQNEWLAAHEKGEIDVALFEGLQRRSERLLESEEEQWLAWLDNESFWNPGWRDYSEEE
;
A
#
# COMPACT_ATOMS: atom_id res chain seq x y z
N MET A 1 11.41 37.17 -18.76
CA MET A 1 10.12 36.56 -19.16
C MET A 1 10.25 35.06 -18.94
N SER A 2 9.72 34.53 -17.84
CA SER A 2 9.80 33.09 -17.56
C SER A 2 8.40 32.57 -17.27
N TRP A 3 7.80 31.91 -18.27
CA TRP A 3 6.49 31.27 -18.19
C TRP A 3 6.70 29.75 -18.22
N TRP A 4 6.37 29.08 -17.12
CA TRP A 4 6.21 27.62 -17.04
C TRP A 4 4.80 27.34 -16.48
N PRO A 5 3.90 26.63 -17.19
CA PRO A 5 2.54 26.40 -16.72
C PRO A 5 2.34 24.95 -16.28
N PHE A 6 2.88 24.55 -15.13
CA PHE A 6 2.41 23.36 -14.43
C PHE A 6 2.27 23.66 -12.94
N LYS A 7 1.30 24.52 -12.61
CA LYS A 7 0.82 24.64 -11.24
C LYS A 7 -0.25 23.57 -11.03
N ARG A 8 0.15 22.32 -10.78
CA ARG A 8 -0.74 21.40 -10.05
C ARG A 8 -0.89 22.03 -8.67
N LYS A 9 -2.08 22.51 -8.36
CA LYS A 9 -2.44 22.79 -6.97
C LYS A 9 -2.31 21.45 -6.26
N SER A 10 -1.27 21.26 -5.45
CA SER A 10 -1.41 20.33 -4.35
C SER A 10 -2.63 20.84 -3.59
N LYS A 11 -3.69 20.05 -3.57
CA LYS A 11 -4.73 20.26 -2.58
C LYS A 11 -3.95 20.14 -1.28
N VAL A 12 -3.77 21.27 -0.58
CA VAL A 12 -3.42 21.23 0.82
C VAL A 12 -4.63 20.51 1.40
N LEU A 13 -4.51 19.19 1.52
CA LEU A 13 -5.33 18.45 2.44
C LEU A 13 -4.98 19.14 3.76
N ASP A 14 -5.94 19.89 4.30
CA ASP A 14 -5.95 20.17 5.72
C ASP A 14 -5.83 18.77 6.33
N GLU A 15 -4.61 18.41 6.76
CA GLU A 15 -4.35 17.15 7.41
C GLU A 15 -5.11 17.26 8.74
N GLU A 16 -6.39 16.90 8.72
CA GLU A 16 -7.11 16.57 9.93
C GLU A 16 -6.18 15.64 10.72
N PRO A 17 -5.93 15.89 12.02
CA PRO A 17 -4.96 15.12 12.82
C PRO A 17 -5.15 13.59 12.84
N HIS A 18 -6.21 13.10 12.21
CA HIS A 18 -6.62 11.72 12.11
C HIS A 18 -6.37 11.08 10.73
N LEU A 19 -5.96 11.84 9.71
CA LEU A 19 -5.66 11.30 8.38
C LEU A 19 -4.31 10.58 8.41
N ARG A 20 -4.34 9.24 8.37
CA ARG A 20 -3.12 8.43 8.18
C ARG A 20 -2.56 8.71 6.78
N GLY A 21 -1.41 9.36 6.72
CA GLY A 21 -0.74 9.66 5.46
C GLY A 21 -0.29 8.40 4.71
N THR A 22 -0.03 8.55 3.40
CA THR A 22 0.35 7.48 2.46
C THR A 22 1.45 6.53 2.94
N ARG A 23 2.47 7.06 3.62
CA ARG A 23 3.57 6.25 4.17
C ARG A 23 3.14 5.35 5.31
N MET A 24 2.11 5.71 6.06
CA MET A 24 1.65 4.93 7.20
C MET A 24 0.96 3.65 6.75
N TRP A 25 0.09 3.68 5.73
CA TRP A 25 -0.60 2.47 5.29
C TRP A 25 0.31 1.37 4.73
N ILE A 26 1.33 1.75 3.96
CA ILE A 26 2.32 0.78 3.43
C ILE A 26 3.15 0.22 4.58
N GLN A 27 3.53 1.05 5.54
CA GLN A 27 4.27 0.62 6.74
C GLN A 27 3.41 -0.30 7.62
N ASP A 28 2.14 0.05 7.85
CA ASP A 28 1.20 -0.77 8.63
C ASP A 28 1.01 -2.15 7.98
N LEU A 29 0.88 -2.20 6.64
CA LEU A 29 0.82 -3.46 5.89
C LEU A 29 2.10 -4.29 6.08
N ARG A 30 3.27 -3.65 5.95
CA ARG A 30 4.58 -4.29 6.14
C ARG A 30 4.71 -4.87 7.56
N GLU A 31 4.37 -4.08 8.58
CA GLU A 31 4.45 -4.52 9.98
C GLU A 31 3.51 -5.68 10.28
N VAL A 32 2.30 -5.67 9.72
CA VAL A 32 1.37 -6.79 9.84
C VAL A 32 1.96 -8.06 9.22
N CYS A 33 2.53 -7.96 8.01
CA CYS A 33 3.22 -9.08 7.37
C CYS A 33 4.41 -9.59 8.18
N GLU A 34 5.30 -8.71 8.64
CA GLU A 34 6.53 -9.06 9.37
C GLU A 34 6.24 -9.73 10.73
N ARG A 35 5.12 -9.41 11.39
CA ARG A 35 4.68 -10.10 12.62
C ARG A 35 4.27 -11.55 12.37
N HIS A 36 4.00 -11.91 11.12
CA HIS A 36 3.57 -13.22 10.67
C HIS A 36 4.52 -13.80 9.62
N TYR A 37 5.82 -13.47 9.69
CA TYR A 37 6.80 -13.95 8.72
C TYR A 37 6.91 -15.48 8.68
N ASP A 38 6.66 -16.15 9.81
CA ASP A 38 6.75 -17.61 10.00
C ASP A 38 5.40 -18.34 9.87
N ASP A 39 4.30 -17.60 9.67
CA ASP A 39 2.96 -18.15 9.49
C ASP A 39 2.22 -17.33 8.43
N TYR A 40 2.43 -17.70 7.16
CA TYR A 40 1.80 -17.02 6.02
C TYR A 40 0.26 -17.10 6.05
N VAL A 41 -0.32 -18.14 6.67
CA VAL A 41 -1.79 -18.26 6.78
C VAL A 41 -2.34 -17.22 7.76
N ALA A 42 -1.72 -17.06 8.92
CA ALA A 42 -2.04 -15.97 9.83
C ALA A 42 -1.75 -14.59 9.20
N GLY A 43 -0.65 -14.49 8.43
CA GLY A 43 -0.31 -13.32 7.64
C GLY A 43 -1.39 -12.93 6.64
N HIS A 44 -1.94 -13.88 5.89
CA HIS A 44 -3.05 -13.64 4.94
C HIS A 44 -4.30 -13.12 5.64
N GLN A 45 -4.65 -13.68 6.81
CA GLN A 45 -5.78 -13.18 7.57
C GLN A 45 -5.55 -11.73 8.00
N ALA A 46 -4.35 -11.41 8.49
CA ALA A 46 -4.03 -10.07 8.94
C ALA A 46 -3.94 -9.05 7.78
N VAL A 47 -3.47 -9.48 6.59
CA VAL A 47 -3.53 -8.69 5.35
C VAL A 47 -4.98 -8.42 4.93
N SER A 48 -5.86 -9.42 5.02
CA SER A 48 -7.30 -9.24 4.76
C SER A 48 -7.94 -8.24 5.73
N ASP A 49 -7.56 -8.29 7.01
CA ASP A 49 -8.09 -7.40 8.04
C ASP A 49 -7.71 -5.93 7.77
N ILE A 50 -6.43 -5.64 7.52
CA ILE A 50 -5.99 -4.28 7.19
C ILE A 50 -6.52 -3.82 5.82
N GLN A 51 -6.76 -4.74 4.87
CA GLN A 51 -7.40 -4.42 3.59
C GLN A 51 -8.81 -3.84 3.79
N ASN A 52 -9.58 -4.38 4.73
CA ASN A 52 -10.90 -3.85 5.09
C ASN A 52 -10.81 -2.44 5.71
N GLU A 53 -9.77 -2.17 6.51
CA GLU A 53 -9.57 -0.84 7.11
C GLU A 53 -9.33 0.23 6.05
N TRP A 54 -8.41 0.00 5.09
CA TRP A 54 -8.16 1.00 4.06
C TRP A 54 -9.29 1.10 3.03
N LEU A 55 -10.09 0.05 2.83
CA LEU A 55 -11.30 0.11 1.99
C LEU A 55 -12.29 1.12 2.58
N ALA A 56 -12.55 1.02 3.89
CA ALA A 56 -13.42 1.96 4.59
C ALA A 56 -12.85 3.39 4.60
N ALA A 57 -11.53 3.55 4.71
CA ALA A 57 -10.88 4.86 4.64
C ALA A 57 -10.93 5.47 3.23
N HIS A 58 -10.76 4.66 2.18
CA HIS A 58 -10.91 5.09 0.79
C HIS A 58 -12.35 5.53 0.47
N GLU A 59 -13.37 4.81 0.96
CA GLU A 59 -14.78 5.20 0.82
C GLU A 59 -15.08 6.57 1.45
N LYS A 60 -14.36 6.93 2.53
CA LYS A 60 -14.46 8.25 3.18
C LYS A 60 -13.61 9.34 2.51
N GLY A 61 -12.81 8.98 1.51
CA GLY A 61 -11.88 9.90 0.83
C GLY A 61 -10.63 10.23 1.64
N GLU A 62 -10.28 9.43 2.64
CA GLU A 62 -9.11 9.62 3.50
C GLU A 62 -7.81 9.10 2.83
N ILE A 63 -7.96 8.25 1.83
CA ILE A 63 -6.87 7.63 1.05
C ILE A 63 -7.03 8.07 -0.40
N ASP A 64 -5.96 8.56 -1.03
CA ASP A 64 -5.99 8.90 -2.44
C ASP A 64 -6.04 7.64 -3.32
N VAL A 65 -6.64 7.77 -4.51
CA VAL A 65 -6.86 6.63 -5.43
C VAL A 65 -5.54 5.93 -5.80
N ALA A 66 -4.44 6.67 -6.00
CA ALA A 66 -3.18 6.06 -6.43
C ALA A 66 -2.55 5.23 -5.32
N LEU A 67 -2.62 5.70 -4.06
CA LEU A 67 -2.25 4.92 -2.89
C LEU A 67 -3.14 3.69 -2.73
N PHE A 68 -4.45 3.87 -2.81
CA PHE A 68 -5.42 2.77 -2.65
C PHE A 68 -5.12 1.64 -3.65
N GLU A 69 -5.00 1.95 -4.93
CA GLU A 69 -4.63 0.96 -5.95
C GLU A 69 -3.27 0.32 -5.67
N GLY A 70 -2.31 1.09 -5.15
CA GLY A 70 -1.00 0.57 -4.75
C GLY A 70 -1.06 -0.43 -3.59
N LEU A 71 -1.95 -0.20 -2.62
CA LEU A 71 -2.21 -1.12 -1.50
C LEU A 71 -2.94 -2.38 -1.98
N GLN A 72 -3.96 -2.22 -2.83
CA GLN A 72 -4.72 -3.35 -3.40
C GLN A 72 -3.80 -4.34 -4.12
N ARG A 73 -2.98 -3.86 -5.08
CA ARG A 73 -2.04 -4.73 -5.82
C ARG A 73 -1.08 -5.48 -4.89
N ARG A 74 -0.59 -4.82 -3.85
CA ARG A 74 0.30 -5.47 -2.86
C ARG A 74 -0.44 -6.53 -2.07
N SER A 75 -1.64 -6.21 -1.58
CA SER A 75 -2.45 -7.17 -0.82
C SER A 75 -2.81 -8.39 -1.66
N GLU A 76 -3.12 -8.23 -2.94
CA GLU A 76 -3.39 -9.35 -3.85
C GLU A 76 -2.16 -10.26 -3.95
N ARG A 77 -0.97 -9.71 -4.19
CA ARG A 77 0.27 -10.51 -4.26
C ARG A 77 0.61 -11.22 -2.96
N LEU A 78 0.37 -10.56 -1.83
CA LEU A 78 0.57 -11.16 -0.52
C LEU A 78 -0.44 -12.29 -0.28
N LEU A 79 -1.73 -12.08 -0.58
CA LEU A 79 -2.78 -13.08 -0.38
C LEU A 79 -2.70 -14.29 -1.32
N GLU A 80 -2.14 -14.10 -2.51
CA GLU A 80 -1.88 -15.18 -3.47
C GLU A 80 -0.58 -15.95 -3.20
N SER A 81 0.27 -15.44 -2.30
CA SER A 81 1.57 -16.03 -2.05
C SER A 81 1.48 -17.31 -1.20
N GLU A 82 2.33 -18.28 -1.51
CA GLU A 82 2.59 -19.43 -0.64
C GLU A 82 3.84 -19.17 0.20
N GLU A 83 4.19 -20.08 1.13
CA GLU A 83 5.26 -19.90 2.13
C GLU A 83 6.56 -19.25 1.60
N GLU A 84 7.18 -19.82 0.56
CA GLU A 84 8.44 -19.27 0.00
C GLU A 84 8.24 -17.90 -0.67
N GLN A 85 7.08 -17.69 -1.31
CA GLN A 85 6.76 -16.44 -2.01
C GLN A 85 6.43 -15.32 -1.01
N TRP A 86 5.78 -15.64 0.10
CA TRP A 86 5.52 -14.73 1.20
C TRP A 86 6.83 -14.12 1.69
N LEU A 87 7.78 -14.96 2.08
CA LEU A 87 9.11 -14.51 2.51
C LEU A 87 9.82 -13.69 1.43
N ALA A 88 9.76 -14.12 0.17
CA ALA A 88 10.36 -13.38 -0.94
C ALA A 88 9.77 -11.96 -1.12
N TRP A 89 8.47 -11.77 -0.91
CA TRP A 89 7.85 -10.45 -0.94
C TRP A 89 8.24 -9.60 0.28
N LEU A 90 8.29 -10.19 1.47
CA LEU A 90 8.69 -9.50 2.69
C LEU A 90 10.13 -8.96 2.56
N ASP A 91 11.05 -9.75 2.01
CA ASP A 91 12.45 -9.39 1.78
C ASP A 91 12.67 -8.42 0.61
N ASN A 92 11.65 -8.17 -0.21
CA ASN A 92 11.76 -7.30 -1.38
C ASN A 92 11.55 -5.82 -1.00
N GLU A 93 12.64 -5.10 -0.71
CA GLU A 93 12.56 -3.67 -0.36
C GLU A 93 11.90 -2.82 -1.47
N SER A 94 12.03 -3.19 -2.74
CA SER A 94 11.38 -2.46 -3.83
C SER A 94 9.85 -2.58 -3.82
N PHE A 95 9.32 -3.70 -3.33
CA PHE A 95 7.88 -3.94 -3.15
C PHE A 95 7.26 -2.91 -2.20
N TRP A 96 8.00 -2.52 -1.16
CA TRP A 96 7.55 -1.57 -0.14
C TRP A 96 7.73 -0.09 -0.56
N ASN A 97 8.41 0.19 -1.67
CA ASN A 97 8.62 1.58 -2.12
C ASN A 97 7.33 2.21 -2.69
N PRO A 98 7.04 3.49 -2.36
CA PRO A 98 5.94 4.21 -3.00
C PRO A 98 6.04 4.17 -4.53
N GLY A 99 4.91 3.93 -5.20
CA GLY A 99 4.87 3.85 -6.66
C GLY A 99 5.38 2.52 -7.25
N TRP A 100 5.68 1.51 -6.44
CA TRP A 100 5.93 0.14 -6.92
C TRP A 100 4.81 -0.31 -7.87
N ARG A 101 5.24 -0.99 -8.94
CA ARG A 101 4.41 -1.69 -9.90
C ARG A 101 5.09 -3.00 -10.23
N ASP A 102 4.29 -4.01 -10.51
CA ASP A 102 4.84 -5.26 -11.03
C ASP A 102 5.34 -5.01 -12.47
N TYR A 103 6.53 -5.51 -12.77
CA TYR A 103 7.11 -5.45 -14.12
C TYR A 103 6.47 -6.47 -15.07
N SER A 104 5.61 -7.36 -14.56
CA SER A 104 4.95 -8.41 -15.36
C SER A 104 3.78 -7.94 -16.23
N GLU A 105 3.40 -6.65 -16.20
CA GLU A 105 2.35 -6.06 -17.06
C GLU A 105 2.91 -5.39 -18.35
N GLU A 106 4.17 -5.63 -18.71
CA GLU A 106 4.75 -5.22 -20.01
C GLU A 106 4.87 -6.42 -20.98
N GLU A 107 3.77 -7.09 -21.33
CA GLU A 107 3.63 -7.87 -22.59
C GLU A 107 2.22 -7.81 -23.18
#